data_AF-A0A2H4ZI72-F1
#
_entry.id   AF-A0A2H4ZI72-F1
#
_cell.length_a   1.000
_cell.length_b   1.000
_cell.length_c   1.000
_cell.angle_alpha   90.00
_cell.angle_beta   90.00
_cell.angle_gamma   90.00
#
_symmetry.space_group_name_H-M   'P 1'
#
loop_
_entity.id
_entity.type
_entity.pdbx_description
1 polymer ?
#
loop_
_entity_poly.entity_id
_entity_poly.type
_entity_poly.pdbx_seq_one_letter_code
_entity_poly.pdbx_strand_id
1 'polypeptide(L)'
;MTLPTAQHAVVDLQHAHRELLRVVDALSPEEWDRGLPYGDWTIKDLIAHLVGDLSPSGAGLIYAGVLNEQFIADTSRFFDVRGRNQAVVNERRRWTHEDLRQVLFEAHDARIAMTLRLDERHEEILAYAVPMGPEYDLTVEDWLWFGYHDRQHADDIRRALAIDWTPRSLDFLPEIDEKLRWFVRSQEGFLRAVYSVAGDAWDDPAHGEADGWSYKGVLAHMASNEERLQIRFRSAGKASQAEIDAVNDVDAWNRKKVSGLTDATPSQLVATFLKGRNDTLEVLAAYQSSDLDGSVTVAGGESVPLLDFIDRVSNHTSWHAAQLVPASSRARPGGDR
;
A
#
# COMPACT_ATOMS: atom_id res chain seq x y z
N MET A 1 -19.55 20.25 18.37
CA MET A 1 -18.49 21.04 17.69
C MET A 1 -17.69 20.07 16.82
N THR A 2 -17.00 20.52 15.77
CA THR A 2 -16.12 19.61 14.99
C THR A 2 -15.02 19.03 15.88
N LEU A 3 -14.70 17.75 15.70
CA LEU A 3 -13.64 17.08 16.45
C LEU A 3 -12.26 17.71 16.17
N PRO A 4 -11.41 17.96 17.18
CA PRO A 4 -10.05 18.45 16.98
C PRO A 4 -9.22 17.55 16.04
N THR A 5 -9.31 16.22 16.20
CA THR A 5 -8.62 15.26 15.32
C THR A 5 -9.04 15.42 13.86
N ALA A 6 -10.33 15.63 13.60
CA ALA A 6 -10.84 15.86 12.25
C ALA A 6 -10.28 17.16 11.63
N GLN A 7 -10.13 18.22 12.44
CA GLN A 7 -9.51 19.47 11.98
C GLN A 7 -8.04 19.27 11.62
N HIS A 8 -7.26 18.56 12.45
CA HIS A 8 -5.85 18.28 12.18
C HIS A 8 -5.67 17.38 10.95
N ALA A 9 -6.52 16.36 10.81
CA ALA A 9 -6.53 15.48 9.63
C ALA A 9 -6.83 16.25 8.33
N VAL A 10 -7.72 17.24 8.39
CA VAL A 10 -7.99 18.12 7.24
C VAL A 10 -6.78 18.98 6.88
N VAL A 11 -6.01 19.48 7.85
CA VAL A 11 -4.78 20.24 7.58
C VAL A 11 -3.74 19.37 6.86
N ASP A 12 -3.55 18.13 7.33
CA ASP A 12 -2.68 17.15 6.70
C ASP A 12 -3.10 16.87 5.25
N LEU A 13 -4.37 16.56 5.06
CA LEU A 13 -4.97 16.26 3.77
C LEU A 13 -4.87 17.44 2.80
N GLN A 14 -5.18 18.67 3.23
CA GLN A 14 -5.03 19.88 2.41
C GLN A 14 -3.58 20.15 1.99
N HIS A 15 -2.60 19.80 2.83
CA HIS A 15 -1.20 19.92 2.45
C HIS A 15 -0.84 18.90 1.37
N ALA A 16 -1.14 17.62 1.60
CA ALA A 16 -0.87 16.55 0.65
C ALA A 16 -1.56 16.77 -0.71
N HIS A 17 -2.82 17.21 -0.70
CA HIS A 17 -3.59 17.45 -1.90
C HIS A 17 -3.05 18.58 -2.77
N ARG A 18 -2.56 19.66 -2.15
CA ARG A 18 -1.89 20.74 -2.90
C ARG A 18 -0.63 20.23 -3.60
N GLU A 19 0.10 19.30 -2.99
CA GLU A 19 1.27 18.67 -3.62
C GLU A 19 0.85 17.77 -4.79
N LEU A 20 -0.20 16.94 -4.62
CA LEU A 20 -0.75 16.11 -5.69
C LEU A 20 -1.23 16.97 -6.87
N LEU A 21 -2.09 17.96 -6.62
CA LEU A 21 -2.61 18.85 -7.67
C LEU A 21 -1.50 19.58 -8.40
N ARG A 22 -0.41 20.00 -7.71
CA ARG A 22 0.73 20.63 -8.39
C ARG A 22 1.37 19.69 -9.41
N VAL A 23 1.48 18.41 -9.09
CA VAL A 23 2.04 17.42 -10.02
C VAL A 23 1.05 17.15 -11.16
N VAL A 24 -0.24 17.00 -10.88
CA VAL A 24 -1.28 16.78 -11.91
C VAL A 24 -1.39 17.97 -12.87
N ASP A 25 -1.42 19.20 -12.34
CA ASP A 25 -1.55 20.44 -13.13
C ASP A 25 -0.28 20.73 -13.98
N ALA A 26 0.83 20.04 -13.71
CA ALA A 26 2.07 20.14 -14.47
C ALA A 26 2.17 19.15 -15.64
N LEU A 27 1.25 18.18 -15.75
CA LEU A 27 1.29 17.15 -16.79
C LEU A 27 0.98 17.73 -18.18
N SER A 28 1.81 17.39 -19.18
CA SER A 28 1.45 17.57 -20.59
C SER A 28 0.34 16.59 -20.99
N PRO A 29 -0.46 16.87 -22.04
CA PRO A 29 -1.51 15.96 -22.49
C PRO A 29 -1.04 14.53 -22.75
N GLU A 30 0.16 14.35 -23.28
CA GLU A 30 0.76 13.04 -23.59
C GLU A 30 1.23 12.29 -22.34
N GLU A 31 1.59 13.01 -21.27
CA GLU A 31 2.07 12.39 -20.03
C GLU A 31 0.99 11.64 -19.27
N TRP A 32 -0.28 11.98 -19.47
CA TRP A 32 -1.42 11.28 -18.88
C TRP A 32 -1.50 9.80 -19.30
N ASP A 33 -1.04 9.48 -20.50
CA ASP A 33 -1.05 8.12 -21.05
C ASP A 33 0.21 7.32 -20.68
N ARG A 34 1.15 7.91 -19.94
CA ARG A 34 2.34 7.19 -19.47
C ARG A 34 1.97 6.11 -18.47
N GLY A 35 2.61 4.96 -18.61
CA GLY A 35 2.45 3.84 -17.68
C GLY A 35 3.00 4.17 -16.30
N LEU A 36 2.25 3.79 -15.27
CA LEU A 36 2.79 3.72 -13.92
C LEU A 36 3.78 2.56 -13.85
N PRO A 37 4.99 2.77 -13.31
CA PRO A 37 5.88 1.66 -13.05
C PRO A 37 5.20 0.74 -12.04
N TYR A 38 5.31 -0.57 -12.28
CA TYR A 38 4.85 -1.63 -11.36
C TYR A 38 3.36 -2.01 -11.43
N GLY A 39 2.71 -1.73 -12.56
CA GLY A 39 1.36 -2.20 -12.85
C GLY A 39 0.95 -2.05 -14.31
N ASP A 40 -0.35 -2.19 -14.56
CA ASP A 40 -0.98 -2.09 -15.88
C ASP A 40 -1.76 -0.78 -16.09
N TRP A 41 -1.65 0.17 -15.15
CA TRP A 41 -2.33 1.46 -15.18
C TRP A 41 -1.48 2.56 -15.81
N THR A 42 -2.16 3.54 -16.40
CA THR A 42 -1.59 4.84 -16.79
C THR A 42 -1.73 5.87 -15.68
N ILE A 43 -1.10 7.05 -15.83
CA ILE A 43 -1.36 8.21 -14.95
C ILE A 43 -2.85 8.59 -14.99
N LYS A 44 -3.50 8.51 -16.15
CA LYS A 44 -4.94 8.75 -16.28
C LYS A 44 -5.77 7.76 -15.45
N ASP A 45 -5.44 6.46 -15.52
CA ASP A 45 -6.12 5.43 -14.72
C ASP A 45 -5.91 5.69 -13.21
N LEU A 46 -4.71 6.13 -12.80
CA LEU A 46 -4.43 6.50 -11.40
C LEU A 46 -5.34 7.62 -10.92
N ILE A 47 -5.48 8.68 -11.70
CA ILE A 47 -6.32 9.83 -11.35
C ILE A 47 -7.80 9.42 -11.31
N ALA A 48 -8.24 8.54 -12.22
CA ALA A 48 -9.56 7.95 -12.17
C ALA A 48 -9.83 7.15 -10.88
N HIS A 49 -8.83 6.38 -10.42
CA HIS A 49 -8.87 5.68 -9.12
C HIS A 49 -8.99 6.67 -7.95
N LEU A 50 -8.13 7.70 -7.90
CA LEU A 50 -8.16 8.73 -6.86
C LEU A 50 -9.54 9.38 -6.72
N VAL A 51 -10.17 9.72 -7.85
CA VAL A 51 -11.52 10.29 -7.87
C VAL A 51 -12.54 9.33 -7.24
N GLY A 52 -12.48 8.04 -7.56
CA GLY A 52 -13.43 7.06 -7.04
C GLY A 52 -13.22 6.73 -5.56
N ASP A 53 -11.99 6.73 -5.07
CA ASP A 53 -11.73 6.40 -3.66
C ASP A 53 -12.14 7.53 -2.70
N LEU A 54 -12.23 8.77 -3.20
CA LEU A 54 -12.74 9.92 -2.45
C LEU A 54 -14.28 9.96 -2.34
N SER A 55 -15.04 9.09 -3.03
CA SER A 55 -16.51 9.15 -3.09
C SER A 55 -17.23 7.78 -3.15
N PRO A 56 -17.98 7.37 -2.10
CA PRO A 56 -18.01 7.95 -0.77
C PRO A 56 -16.72 7.63 0.00
N SER A 57 -16.01 8.67 0.46
CA SER A 57 -14.83 8.48 1.32
C SER A 57 -15.20 7.86 2.68
N GLY A 58 -14.21 7.33 3.40
CA GLY A 58 -14.39 6.83 4.77
C GLY A 58 -15.11 7.84 5.69
N ALA A 59 -14.79 9.13 5.59
CA ALA A 59 -15.48 10.19 6.33
C ALA A 59 -16.97 10.29 5.97
N GLY A 60 -17.33 10.10 4.69
CA GLY A 60 -18.71 10.04 4.24
C GLY A 60 -19.46 8.83 4.79
N LEU A 61 -18.81 7.66 4.85
CA LEU A 61 -19.41 6.45 5.41
C LEU A 61 -19.65 6.57 6.93
N ILE A 62 -18.73 7.20 7.66
CA ILE A 62 -18.87 7.53 9.08
C ILE A 62 -20.06 8.47 9.28
N TYR A 63 -20.06 9.60 8.56
CA TYR A 63 -21.09 10.63 8.70
C TYR A 63 -22.50 10.11 8.34
N ALA A 64 -22.60 9.22 7.34
CA ALA A 64 -23.87 8.62 6.93
C ALA A 64 -24.36 7.49 7.86
N GLY A 65 -23.57 7.09 8.87
CA GLY A 65 -23.89 5.96 9.74
C GLY A 65 -23.89 4.60 9.03
N VAL A 66 -23.22 4.51 7.88
CA VAL A 66 -23.09 3.26 7.10
C VAL A 66 -21.98 2.38 7.69
N LEU A 67 -20.90 3.01 8.14
CA LEU A 67 -19.80 2.32 8.79
C LEU A 67 -20.26 1.86 10.20
N ASN A 68 -20.10 0.58 10.51
CA ASN A 68 -20.40 -0.03 11.81
C ASN A 68 -19.56 -1.31 11.98
N GLU A 69 -19.58 -1.94 13.16
CA GLU A 69 -18.80 -3.15 13.44
C GLU A 69 -19.06 -4.27 12.42
N GLN A 70 -20.33 -4.50 12.05
CA GLN A 70 -20.70 -5.51 11.08
C GLN A 70 -20.12 -5.19 9.68
N PHE A 71 -20.24 -3.94 9.23
CA PHE A 71 -19.65 -3.50 7.97
C PHE A 71 -18.13 -3.72 7.97
N ILE A 72 -17.44 -3.40 9.07
CA ILE A 72 -16.00 -3.58 9.20
C ILE A 72 -15.65 -5.08 9.18
N ALA A 73 -16.39 -5.92 9.90
CA ALA A 73 -16.17 -7.37 9.90
C ALA A 73 -16.36 -7.97 8.50
N ASP A 74 -17.40 -7.54 7.77
CA ASP A 74 -17.72 -8.03 6.43
C ASP A 74 -16.71 -7.56 5.37
N THR A 75 -16.17 -6.36 5.52
CA THR A 75 -15.24 -5.77 4.53
C THR A 75 -13.77 -5.99 4.88
N SER A 76 -13.41 -6.25 6.15
CA SER A 76 -11.99 -6.29 6.55
C SER A 76 -11.22 -7.50 6.00
N ARG A 77 -11.88 -8.63 5.73
CA ARG A 77 -11.17 -9.86 5.32
C ARG A 77 -11.32 -10.21 3.85
N PHE A 78 -12.46 -9.87 3.24
CA PHE A 78 -12.83 -10.37 1.91
C PHE A 78 -12.99 -9.27 0.86
N PHE A 79 -12.80 -8.00 1.25
CA PHE A 79 -12.94 -6.90 0.33
C PHE A 79 -11.86 -6.93 -0.74
N ASP A 80 -12.30 -7.16 -1.97
CA ASP A 80 -11.47 -7.16 -3.15
C ASP A 80 -11.19 -5.71 -3.58
N VAL A 81 -10.17 -5.10 -2.95
CA VAL A 81 -9.75 -3.72 -3.25
C VAL A 81 -9.35 -3.61 -4.72
N ARG A 82 -8.62 -4.59 -5.26
CA ARG A 82 -8.19 -4.60 -6.67
C ARG A 82 -9.40 -4.59 -7.60
N GLY A 83 -10.38 -5.46 -7.38
CA GLY A 83 -11.61 -5.52 -8.17
C GLY A 83 -12.41 -4.22 -8.11
N ARG A 84 -12.61 -3.64 -6.90
CA ARG A 84 -13.27 -2.33 -6.76
C ARG A 84 -12.55 -1.23 -7.53
N ASN A 85 -11.24 -1.12 -7.32
CA ASN A 85 -10.43 -0.08 -7.94
C ASN A 85 -10.45 -0.22 -9.48
N GLN A 86 -10.35 -1.44 -10.01
CA GLN A 86 -10.46 -1.68 -11.43
C GLN A 86 -11.84 -1.30 -11.99
N ALA A 87 -12.93 -1.57 -11.26
CA ALA A 87 -14.28 -1.16 -11.67
C ALA A 87 -14.42 0.37 -11.72
N VAL A 88 -13.89 1.07 -10.72
CA VAL A 88 -13.84 2.54 -10.63
C VAL A 88 -13.09 3.15 -11.82
N VAL A 89 -11.93 2.59 -12.15
CA VAL A 89 -11.11 3.02 -13.29
C VAL A 89 -11.87 2.78 -14.59
N ASN A 90 -12.41 1.58 -14.80
CA ASN A 90 -13.15 1.22 -16.01
C ASN A 90 -14.35 2.13 -16.27
N GLU A 91 -15.08 2.52 -15.23
CA GLU A 91 -16.21 3.46 -15.32
C GLU A 91 -15.77 4.84 -15.86
N ARG A 92 -14.59 5.29 -15.44
CA ARG A 92 -14.05 6.65 -15.64
C ARG A 92 -13.07 6.78 -16.81
N ARG A 93 -12.64 5.68 -17.43
CA ARG A 93 -11.76 5.69 -18.61
C ARG A 93 -12.24 6.61 -19.75
N ARG A 94 -13.57 6.75 -19.87
CA ARG A 94 -14.22 7.61 -20.87
C ARG A 94 -14.11 9.12 -20.58
N TRP A 95 -13.73 9.51 -19.36
CA TRP A 95 -13.62 10.91 -18.97
C TRP A 95 -12.40 11.56 -19.61
N THR A 96 -12.48 12.87 -19.85
CA THR A 96 -11.35 13.66 -20.34
C THR A 96 -10.36 13.95 -19.20
N HIS A 97 -9.16 14.42 -19.54
CA HIS A 97 -8.18 14.83 -18.53
C HIS A 97 -8.71 16.00 -17.69
N GLU A 98 -9.42 16.94 -18.33
CA GLU A 98 -10.06 18.07 -17.66
C GLU A 98 -11.17 17.62 -16.71
N ASP A 99 -12.04 16.69 -17.14
CA ASP A 99 -13.07 16.13 -16.27
C ASP A 99 -12.45 15.44 -15.05
N LEU A 100 -11.44 14.59 -15.26
CA LEU A 100 -10.78 13.86 -14.18
C LEU A 100 -10.11 14.82 -13.17
N ARG A 101 -9.43 15.85 -13.67
CA ARG A 101 -8.85 16.89 -12.82
C ARG A 101 -9.93 17.60 -12.03
N GLN A 102 -10.99 18.09 -12.69
CA GLN A 102 -12.05 18.85 -12.02
C GLN A 102 -12.74 18.01 -10.95
N VAL A 103 -13.09 16.77 -11.25
CA VAL A 103 -13.74 15.89 -10.27
C VAL A 103 -12.78 15.48 -9.15
N LEU A 104 -11.47 15.36 -9.40
CA LEU A 104 -10.49 15.12 -8.34
C LEU A 104 -10.52 16.26 -7.30
N PHE A 105 -10.55 17.50 -7.77
CA PHE A 105 -10.68 18.68 -6.91
C PHE A 105 -12.00 18.66 -6.11
N GLU A 106 -13.13 18.44 -6.78
CA GLU A 106 -14.45 18.41 -6.15
C GLU A 106 -14.61 17.27 -5.12
N ALA A 107 -14.11 16.09 -5.44
CA ALA A 107 -14.16 14.93 -4.54
C ALA A 107 -13.35 15.18 -3.27
N HIS A 108 -12.25 15.92 -3.38
CA HIS A 108 -11.43 16.31 -2.24
C HIS A 108 -12.14 17.35 -1.36
N ASP A 109 -12.74 18.39 -1.96
CA ASP A 109 -13.57 19.36 -1.24
C ASP A 109 -14.74 18.70 -0.51
N ALA A 110 -15.40 17.74 -1.16
CA ALA A 110 -16.46 16.95 -0.56
C ALA A 110 -15.96 16.13 0.64
N ARG A 111 -14.79 15.49 0.52
CA ARG A 111 -14.16 14.77 1.63
C ARG A 111 -13.85 15.69 2.81
N ILE A 112 -13.20 16.83 2.57
CA ILE A 112 -12.91 17.81 3.61
C ILE A 112 -14.20 18.24 4.32
N ALA A 113 -15.23 18.59 3.53
CA ALA A 113 -16.51 19.03 4.07
C ALA A 113 -17.16 17.95 4.94
N MET A 114 -17.06 16.67 4.58
CA MET A 114 -17.57 15.56 5.41
C MET A 114 -16.74 15.36 6.67
N THR A 115 -15.41 15.38 6.57
CA THR A 115 -14.53 15.24 7.75
C THR A 115 -14.79 16.35 8.77
N LEU A 116 -14.99 17.60 8.33
CA LEU A 116 -15.30 18.72 9.22
C LEU A 116 -16.69 18.66 9.86
N ARG A 117 -17.58 17.77 9.40
CA ARG A 117 -18.90 17.53 10.02
C ARG A 117 -18.86 16.48 11.13
N LEU A 118 -17.74 15.79 11.30
CA LEU A 118 -17.57 14.84 12.40
C LEU A 118 -17.47 15.59 13.72
N ASP A 119 -18.32 15.19 14.67
CA ASP A 119 -18.43 15.73 16.03
C ASP A 119 -18.45 14.59 17.06
N GLU A 120 -18.58 14.93 18.34
CA GLU A 120 -18.58 14.01 19.50
C GLU A 120 -19.49 12.78 19.33
N ARG A 121 -20.58 12.87 18.54
CA ARG A 121 -21.47 11.73 18.28
C ARG A 121 -20.81 10.61 17.49
N HIS A 122 -19.66 10.87 16.88
CA HIS A 122 -18.90 9.92 16.07
C HIS A 122 -17.69 9.35 16.81
N GLU A 123 -17.42 9.74 18.06
CA GLU A 123 -16.23 9.26 18.79
C GLU A 123 -16.23 7.73 18.97
N GLU A 124 -17.39 7.15 19.26
CA GLU A 124 -17.53 5.70 19.44
C GLU A 124 -17.12 4.93 18.18
N ILE A 125 -17.60 5.36 17.00
CA ILE A 125 -17.28 4.69 15.74
C ILE A 125 -15.81 4.90 15.34
N LEU A 126 -15.21 6.06 15.65
CA LEU A 126 -13.80 6.32 15.36
C LEU A 126 -12.88 5.37 16.13
N ALA A 127 -13.30 4.89 17.30
CA ALA A 127 -12.55 3.94 18.12
C ALA A 127 -12.62 2.49 17.63
N TYR A 128 -13.46 2.17 16.63
CA TYR A 128 -13.59 0.80 16.14
C TYR A 128 -12.28 0.31 15.49
N ALA A 129 -11.90 -0.92 15.85
CA ALA A 129 -10.76 -1.59 15.26
C ALA A 129 -11.08 -2.09 13.85
N VAL A 130 -10.14 -1.89 12.93
CA VAL A 130 -10.17 -2.32 11.54
C VAL A 130 -8.98 -3.26 11.34
N PRO A 131 -9.23 -4.57 11.18
CA PRO A 131 -8.17 -5.53 10.92
C PRO A 131 -7.41 -5.22 9.64
N MET A 132 -6.10 -5.04 9.77
CA MET A 132 -5.13 -4.82 8.70
C MET A 132 -4.09 -5.93 8.60
N GLY A 133 -4.20 -6.95 9.45
CA GLY A 133 -3.51 -8.24 9.35
C GLY A 133 -3.39 -8.94 10.70
N PRO A 134 -2.63 -10.04 10.77
CA PRO A 134 -2.31 -10.65 12.05
C PRO A 134 -1.61 -9.61 12.93
N GLU A 135 -2.17 -9.36 14.12
CA GLU A 135 -1.59 -8.45 15.13
C GLU A 135 -1.43 -7.00 14.66
N TYR A 136 -2.15 -6.62 13.59
CA TYR A 136 -2.16 -5.26 13.06
C TYR A 136 -3.60 -4.80 12.86
N ASP A 137 -4.06 -3.98 13.80
CA ASP A 137 -5.32 -3.25 13.68
C ASP A 137 -5.03 -1.77 13.50
N LEU A 138 -5.83 -1.12 12.66
CA LEU A 138 -6.00 0.31 12.67
C LEU A 138 -7.29 0.66 13.39
N THR A 139 -7.45 1.91 13.76
CA THR A 139 -8.75 2.46 14.14
C THR A 139 -9.43 3.09 12.92
N VAL A 140 -10.76 3.23 12.99
CA VAL A 140 -11.50 4.04 12.01
C VAL A 140 -11.01 5.49 12.02
N GLU A 141 -10.59 6.02 13.17
CA GLU A 141 -9.96 7.35 13.25
C GLU A 141 -8.77 7.49 12.31
N ASP A 142 -7.97 6.43 12.15
CA ASP A 142 -6.81 6.48 11.26
C ASP A 142 -7.22 6.79 9.81
N TRP A 143 -8.46 6.49 9.40
CA TRP A 143 -8.97 6.74 8.05
C TRP A 143 -9.18 8.23 7.76
N LEU A 144 -9.24 9.07 8.79
CA LEU A 144 -9.29 10.52 8.63
C LEU A 144 -7.97 11.06 8.06
N TRP A 145 -6.85 10.43 8.42
CA TRP A 145 -5.47 10.80 8.04
C TRP A 145 -5.12 10.37 6.62
N PHE A 146 -5.90 10.83 5.64
CA PHE A 146 -5.80 10.34 4.26
C PHE A 146 -4.75 11.04 3.41
N GLY A 147 -4.03 12.03 3.95
CA GLY A 147 -2.97 12.72 3.20
C GLY A 147 -1.84 11.78 2.74
N TYR A 148 -1.66 10.61 3.36
CA TYR A 148 -0.71 9.59 2.87
C TYR A 148 -1.02 9.16 1.43
N HIS A 149 -2.30 9.08 1.06
CA HIS A 149 -2.75 8.56 -0.23
C HIS A 149 -2.38 9.53 -1.37
N ASP A 150 -2.64 10.81 -1.16
CA ASP A 150 -2.24 11.88 -2.08
C ASP A 150 -0.71 11.97 -2.20
N ARG A 151 0.05 11.80 -1.11
CA ARG A 151 1.52 11.75 -1.14
C ARG A 151 2.04 10.57 -1.95
N GLN A 152 1.49 9.38 -1.70
CA GLN A 152 1.84 8.16 -2.41
C GLN A 152 1.65 8.34 -3.91
N HIS A 153 0.48 8.82 -4.31
CA HIS A 153 0.12 8.90 -5.71
C HIS A 153 0.76 10.10 -6.42
N ALA A 154 1.09 11.18 -5.71
CA ALA A 154 1.98 12.22 -6.25
C ALA A 154 3.37 11.65 -6.60
N ASP A 155 3.92 10.77 -5.76
CA ASP A 155 5.17 10.08 -6.06
C ASP A 155 5.03 9.06 -7.20
N ASP A 156 3.90 8.35 -7.31
CA ASP A 156 3.63 7.45 -8.44
C ASP A 156 3.69 8.19 -9.78
N ILE A 157 3.08 9.38 -9.85
CA ILE A 157 3.15 10.24 -11.04
C ILE A 157 4.60 10.65 -11.31
N ARG A 158 5.35 11.11 -10.30
CA ARG A 158 6.77 11.47 -10.48
C ARG A 158 7.61 10.29 -10.98
N ARG A 159 7.36 9.09 -10.46
CA ARG A 159 8.02 7.85 -10.92
C ARG A 159 7.70 7.54 -12.39
N ALA A 160 6.42 7.65 -12.77
CA ALA A 160 5.98 7.44 -14.16
C ALA A 160 6.59 8.46 -15.13
N LEU A 161 6.85 9.68 -14.68
CA LEU A 161 7.54 10.69 -15.48
C LEU A 161 9.05 10.41 -15.62
N ALA A 162 9.67 9.85 -14.59
CA ALA A 162 11.11 9.57 -14.55
C ALA A 162 11.53 8.30 -15.32
N ILE A 163 10.62 7.34 -15.49
CA ILE A 163 10.91 6.02 -16.07
C ILE A 163 10.01 5.83 -17.29
N ASP A 164 10.58 5.31 -18.39
CA ASP A 164 9.77 4.82 -19.51
C ASP A 164 9.32 3.39 -19.20
N TRP A 165 8.06 3.23 -18.81
CA TRP A 165 7.46 1.96 -18.45
C TRP A 165 6.30 1.63 -19.39
N THR A 166 6.27 0.40 -19.88
CA THR A 166 5.15 -0.12 -20.66
C THR A 166 4.25 -0.97 -19.75
N PRO A 167 3.00 -0.55 -19.50
CA PRO A 167 2.02 -1.33 -18.75
C PRO A 167 1.87 -2.74 -19.31
N ARG A 168 1.88 -3.75 -18.42
CA ARG A 168 1.61 -5.15 -18.77
C ARG A 168 0.50 -5.68 -17.89
N SER A 169 -0.61 -6.09 -18.51
CA SER A 169 -1.66 -6.79 -17.77
C SER A 169 -1.19 -8.19 -17.39
N LEU A 170 -1.51 -8.60 -16.17
CA LEU A 170 -1.15 -9.88 -15.60
C LEU A 170 -2.42 -10.67 -15.34
N ASP A 171 -2.50 -11.86 -15.94
CA ASP A 171 -3.56 -12.83 -15.69
C ASP A 171 -3.07 -13.84 -14.65
N PHE A 172 -3.96 -14.20 -13.72
CA PHE A 172 -3.66 -15.14 -12.65
C PHE A 172 -4.63 -16.32 -12.69
N LEU A 173 -4.16 -17.48 -12.20
CA LEU A 173 -5.05 -18.60 -11.91
C LEU A 173 -6.07 -18.19 -10.84
N PRO A 174 -7.33 -18.67 -10.89
CA PRO A 174 -8.37 -18.29 -9.92
C PRO A 174 -7.96 -18.47 -8.45
N GLU A 175 -7.21 -19.53 -8.15
CA GLU A 175 -6.72 -19.84 -6.81
C GLU A 175 -5.67 -18.84 -6.33
N ILE A 176 -4.82 -18.35 -7.24
CA ILE A 176 -3.85 -17.28 -6.95
C ILE A 176 -4.58 -15.94 -6.82
N ASP A 177 -5.54 -15.64 -7.72
CA ASP A 177 -6.32 -14.41 -7.71
C ASP A 177 -7.10 -14.23 -6.39
N GLU A 178 -7.64 -15.31 -5.83
CA GLU A 178 -8.27 -15.30 -4.51
C GLU A 178 -7.28 -14.86 -3.41
N LYS A 179 -6.05 -15.39 -3.43
CA LYS A 179 -4.98 -15.02 -2.48
C LYS A 179 -4.49 -13.58 -2.70
N LEU A 180 -4.54 -13.08 -3.93
CA LEU A 180 -4.10 -11.72 -4.24
C LEU A 180 -4.95 -10.64 -3.56
N ARG A 181 -6.20 -10.93 -3.18
CA ARG A 181 -7.04 -9.98 -2.42
C ARG A 181 -6.36 -9.55 -1.13
N TRP A 182 -5.84 -10.52 -0.37
CA TRP A 182 -5.11 -10.25 0.87
C TRP A 182 -3.72 -9.67 0.60
N PHE A 183 -3.04 -10.18 -0.43
CA PHE A 183 -1.71 -9.72 -0.82
C PHE A 183 -1.69 -8.22 -1.17
N VAL A 184 -2.61 -7.75 -2.02
CA VAL A 184 -2.75 -6.34 -2.40
C VAL A 184 -3.14 -5.49 -1.20
N ARG A 185 -4.09 -5.95 -0.39
CA ARG A 185 -4.51 -5.22 0.82
C ARG A 185 -3.37 -5.04 1.82
N SER A 186 -2.56 -6.07 2.05
CA SER A 186 -1.41 -5.98 2.95
C SER A 186 -0.35 -4.98 2.44
N GLN A 187 -0.15 -4.92 1.11
CA GLN A 187 0.72 -3.94 0.47
C GLN A 187 0.19 -2.51 0.64
N GLU A 188 -1.10 -2.27 0.43
CA GLU A 188 -1.72 -0.96 0.66
C GLU A 188 -1.59 -0.53 2.13
N GLY A 189 -1.81 -1.46 3.07
CA GLY A 189 -1.61 -1.23 4.50
C GLY A 189 -0.15 -0.86 4.85
N PHE A 190 0.81 -1.53 4.20
CA PHE A 190 2.23 -1.21 4.36
C PHE A 190 2.60 0.15 3.78
N LEU A 191 2.18 0.45 2.54
CA LEU A 191 2.47 1.73 1.90
C LEU A 191 1.80 2.90 2.64
N ARG A 192 0.59 2.70 3.15
CA ARG A 192 -0.05 3.65 4.07
C ARG A 192 0.85 3.97 5.26
N ALA A 193 1.37 2.95 5.94
CA ALA A 193 2.23 3.15 7.10
C ALA A 193 3.52 3.90 6.69
N VAL A 194 4.17 3.48 5.60
CA VAL A 194 5.37 4.14 5.04
C VAL A 194 5.13 5.62 4.74
N TYR A 195 4.05 5.95 4.04
CA TYR A 195 3.71 7.34 3.69
C TYR A 195 3.14 8.16 4.84
N SER A 196 2.95 7.54 6.01
CA SER A 196 2.55 8.21 7.24
C SER A 196 3.71 8.43 8.21
N VAL A 197 4.86 7.78 8.04
CA VAL A 197 6.05 7.99 8.89
C VAL A 197 6.51 9.44 8.84
N ALA A 198 6.73 10.06 10.01
CA ALA A 198 7.25 11.42 10.09
C ALA A 198 8.65 11.53 9.44
N GLY A 199 8.93 12.64 8.76
CA GLY A 199 10.18 12.80 7.99
C GLY A 199 11.46 12.68 8.84
N ASP A 200 11.41 13.09 10.11
CA ASP A 200 12.51 13.01 11.07
C ASP A 200 12.54 11.69 11.86
N ALA A 201 11.54 10.82 11.69
CA ALA A 201 11.43 9.57 12.41
C ALA A 201 12.21 8.40 11.81
N TRP A 202 12.63 8.49 10.53
CA TRP A 202 13.13 7.34 9.77
C TRP A 202 14.34 6.62 10.39
N ASP A 203 15.19 7.36 11.12
CA ASP A 203 16.40 6.80 11.76
C ASP A 203 16.15 6.36 13.21
N ASP A 204 14.96 6.57 13.76
CA ASP A 204 14.61 6.08 15.09
C ASP A 204 14.42 4.56 15.09
N PRO A 205 14.62 3.90 16.25
CA PRO A 205 14.33 2.48 16.41
C PRO A 205 12.88 2.16 16.02
N ALA A 206 12.69 1.10 15.23
CA ALA A 206 11.38 0.53 14.99
C ALA A 206 10.89 -0.20 16.25
N HIS A 207 9.57 -0.26 16.44
CA HIS A 207 8.98 -0.97 17.59
C HIS A 207 8.82 -2.47 17.31
N GLY A 208 8.70 -3.25 18.40
CA GLY A 208 8.41 -4.69 18.35
C GLY A 208 9.65 -5.53 18.09
N GLU A 209 9.48 -6.71 17.49
CA GLU A 209 10.56 -7.68 17.22
C GLU A 209 11.56 -7.24 16.14
N ALA A 210 11.50 -5.98 15.68
CA ALA A 210 12.51 -5.38 14.81
C ALA A 210 13.77 -4.98 15.59
N ASP A 211 14.17 -5.76 16.60
CA ASP A 211 15.25 -5.43 17.54
C ASP A 211 16.54 -5.08 16.79
N GLY A 212 16.94 -3.80 16.93
CA GLY A 212 18.15 -3.24 16.32
C GLY A 212 17.96 -2.61 14.94
N TRP A 213 16.75 -2.58 14.38
CA TRP A 213 16.46 -1.84 13.14
C TRP A 213 15.80 -0.50 13.41
N SER A 214 16.10 0.47 12.55
CA SER A 214 15.31 1.70 12.45
C SER A 214 14.07 1.50 11.57
N TYR A 215 13.14 2.44 11.55
CA TYR A 215 12.02 2.44 10.59
C TYR A 215 12.51 2.36 9.13
N LYS A 216 13.62 3.05 8.81
CA LYS A 216 14.28 2.93 7.50
C LYS A 216 14.85 1.53 7.27
N GLY A 217 15.39 0.89 8.31
CA GLY A 217 15.84 -0.49 8.29
C GLY A 217 14.72 -1.48 7.95
N VAL A 218 13.53 -1.31 8.55
CA VAL A 218 12.33 -2.12 8.23
C VAL A 218 11.92 -1.94 6.76
N LEU A 219 11.89 -0.70 6.25
CA LEU A 219 11.58 -0.44 4.84
C LEU A 219 12.65 -1.02 3.89
N ALA A 220 13.94 -0.94 4.25
CA ALA A 220 15.03 -1.53 3.48
C ALA A 220 14.94 -3.07 3.44
N HIS A 221 14.58 -3.69 4.56
CA HIS A 221 14.27 -5.12 4.61
C HIS A 221 13.13 -5.47 3.67
N MET A 222 11.99 -4.80 3.77
CA MET A 222 10.83 -5.07 2.91
C MET A 222 11.16 -4.89 1.43
N ALA A 223 11.88 -3.82 1.06
CA ALA A 223 12.30 -3.58 -0.30
C ALA A 223 13.22 -4.67 -0.86
N SER A 224 14.18 -5.14 -0.06
CA SER A 224 15.11 -6.19 -0.48
C SER A 224 14.56 -7.61 -0.39
N ASN A 225 13.54 -7.83 0.44
CA ASN A 225 12.95 -9.15 0.63
C ASN A 225 12.15 -9.61 -0.60
N GLU A 226 11.66 -8.70 -1.45
CA GLU A 226 10.97 -9.06 -2.70
C GLU A 226 11.83 -9.95 -3.61
N GLU A 227 13.13 -9.64 -3.77
CA GLU A 227 14.06 -10.49 -4.53
C GLU A 227 14.14 -11.91 -3.96
N ARG A 228 14.19 -12.00 -2.62
CA ARG A 228 14.19 -13.29 -1.91
C ARG A 228 12.86 -14.02 -2.09
N LEU A 229 11.73 -13.32 -2.05
CA LEU A 229 10.41 -13.90 -2.28
C LEU A 229 10.29 -14.49 -3.69
N GLN A 230 10.79 -13.79 -4.72
CA GLN A 230 10.79 -14.30 -6.09
C GLN A 230 11.57 -15.61 -6.22
N ILE A 231 12.74 -15.73 -5.57
CA ILE A 231 13.51 -16.98 -5.52
C ILE A 231 12.72 -18.07 -4.79
N ARG A 232 12.06 -17.72 -3.66
CA ARG A 232 11.25 -18.66 -2.88
C ARG A 232 10.05 -19.17 -3.66
N PHE A 233 9.30 -18.30 -4.34
CA PHE A 233 8.22 -18.74 -5.22
C PHE A 233 8.77 -19.69 -6.28
N ARG A 234 9.83 -19.32 -7.00
CA ARG A 234 10.44 -20.21 -8.00
C ARG A 234 10.91 -21.55 -7.40
N SER A 235 11.21 -21.66 -6.11
CA SER A 235 11.56 -22.95 -5.48
C SER A 235 10.46 -24.02 -5.55
N ALA A 236 9.22 -23.64 -5.87
CA ALA A 236 8.12 -24.57 -6.19
C ALA A 236 8.27 -25.30 -7.54
N GLY A 237 9.51 -25.57 -7.98
CA GLY A 237 9.82 -26.38 -9.17
C GLY A 237 10.56 -25.66 -10.30
N LYS A 238 10.82 -24.36 -10.19
CA LYS A 238 11.43 -23.52 -11.23
C LYS A 238 12.82 -22.96 -10.87
N ALA A 239 13.24 -23.00 -9.62
CA ALA A 239 14.54 -22.51 -9.14
C ALA A 239 15.58 -23.63 -9.09
N SER A 240 16.83 -23.27 -9.33
CA SER A 240 17.98 -24.14 -9.08
C SER A 240 18.29 -24.25 -7.58
N GLN A 241 18.92 -25.35 -7.16
CA GLN A 241 19.36 -25.52 -5.76
C GLN A 241 20.30 -24.39 -5.31
N ALA A 242 21.17 -23.92 -6.20
CA ALA A 242 22.10 -22.82 -5.91
C ALA A 242 21.37 -21.50 -5.58
N GLU A 243 20.26 -21.21 -6.26
CA GLU A 243 19.43 -20.04 -5.95
C GLU A 243 18.77 -20.18 -4.57
N ILE A 244 18.26 -21.37 -4.24
CA ILE A 244 17.64 -21.66 -2.93
C ILE A 244 18.68 -21.51 -1.82
N ASP A 245 19.86 -22.10 -1.99
CA ASP A 245 20.96 -22.05 -1.02
C ASP A 245 21.42 -20.62 -0.76
N ALA A 246 21.42 -19.77 -1.78
CA ALA A 246 21.79 -18.36 -1.66
C ALA A 246 20.87 -17.53 -0.75
N VAL A 247 19.63 -17.98 -0.52
CA VAL A 247 18.61 -17.28 0.29
C VAL A 247 18.20 -18.02 1.56
N ASN A 248 18.85 -19.16 1.87
CA ASN A 248 18.54 -20.02 3.02
C ASN A 248 19.00 -19.45 4.35
N ASP A 249 20.14 -18.78 4.39
CA ASP A 249 20.59 -18.04 5.57
C ASP A 249 19.88 -16.67 5.60
N VAL A 250 18.72 -16.62 6.26
CA VAL A 250 17.87 -15.42 6.35
C VAL A 250 18.60 -14.28 7.02
N ASP A 251 19.30 -14.56 8.11
CA ASP A 251 19.94 -13.53 8.90
C ASP A 251 21.13 -12.94 8.16
N ALA A 252 21.95 -13.77 7.52
CA ALA A 252 23.04 -13.28 6.69
C ALA A 252 22.53 -12.50 5.47
N TRP A 253 21.46 -12.97 4.82
CA TRP A 253 20.81 -12.26 3.72
C TRP A 253 20.31 -10.88 4.16
N ASN A 254 19.49 -10.84 5.22
CA ASN A 254 18.90 -9.59 5.73
C ASN A 254 19.98 -8.61 6.17
N ARG A 255 20.98 -9.04 6.95
CA ARG A 255 22.11 -8.19 7.35
C ARG A 255 22.84 -7.62 6.14
N LYS A 256 23.15 -8.45 5.13
CA LYS A 256 23.84 -8.02 3.91
C LYS A 256 23.02 -7.01 3.11
N LYS A 257 21.73 -7.29 2.88
CA LYS A 257 20.87 -6.45 2.05
C LYS A 257 20.53 -5.13 2.75
N VAL A 258 20.15 -5.16 4.03
CA VAL A 258 19.84 -3.94 4.79
C VAL A 258 21.07 -3.05 4.94
N SER A 259 22.24 -3.60 5.29
CA SER A 259 23.47 -2.78 5.38
C SER A 259 23.89 -2.17 4.05
N GLY A 260 23.70 -2.90 2.93
CA GLY A 260 23.94 -2.38 1.59
C GLY A 260 22.99 -1.27 1.14
N LEU A 261 21.90 -1.02 1.87
CA LEU A 261 20.89 -0.01 1.56
C LEU A 261 20.91 1.17 2.55
N THR A 262 21.94 1.29 3.39
CA THR A 262 22.02 2.33 4.44
C THR A 262 21.93 3.75 3.89
N ASP A 263 22.52 3.99 2.71
CA ASP A 263 22.55 5.29 2.04
C ASP A 263 21.30 5.58 1.19
N ALA A 264 20.39 4.60 1.05
CA ALA A 264 19.17 4.79 0.29
C ALA A 264 18.17 5.67 1.06
N THR A 265 17.55 6.60 0.35
CA THR A 265 16.43 7.40 0.87
C THR A 265 15.15 6.56 0.96
N PRO A 266 14.19 6.92 1.84
CA PRO A 266 12.89 6.24 1.89
C PRO A 266 12.18 6.14 0.54
N SER A 267 12.23 7.20 -0.28
CA SER A 267 11.64 7.19 -1.63
C SER A 267 12.31 6.17 -2.56
N GLN A 268 13.64 6.04 -2.52
CA GLN A 268 14.35 5.01 -3.29
C GLN A 268 14.01 3.59 -2.81
N LEU A 269 13.82 3.40 -1.51
CA LEU A 269 13.41 2.11 -0.95
C LEU A 269 11.97 1.76 -1.36
N VAL A 270 11.03 2.72 -1.36
CA VAL A 270 9.68 2.52 -1.88
C VAL A 270 9.71 2.14 -3.36
N ALA A 271 10.50 2.84 -4.18
CA ALA A 271 10.64 2.49 -5.59
C ALA A 271 11.20 1.07 -5.79
N THR A 272 12.17 0.67 -4.96
CA THR A 272 12.74 -0.69 -4.97
C THR A 272 11.70 -1.73 -4.55
N PHE A 273 10.94 -1.47 -3.49
CA PHE A 273 9.86 -2.33 -3.03
C PHE A 273 8.78 -2.52 -4.09
N LEU A 274 8.25 -1.44 -4.66
CA LEU A 274 7.19 -1.51 -5.67
C LEU A 274 7.68 -2.26 -6.92
N LYS A 275 8.94 -2.05 -7.34
CA LYS A 275 9.56 -2.84 -8.40
C LYS A 275 9.59 -4.31 -8.09
N GLY A 276 10.18 -4.67 -6.95
CA GLY A 276 10.31 -6.05 -6.52
C GLY A 276 8.94 -6.73 -6.40
N ARG A 277 7.94 -5.99 -5.94
CA ARG A 277 6.56 -6.46 -5.80
C ARG A 277 5.90 -6.73 -7.15
N ASN A 278 6.09 -5.88 -8.16
CA ASN A 278 5.65 -6.19 -9.52
C ASN A 278 6.39 -7.39 -10.11
N ASP A 279 7.71 -7.48 -9.94
CA ASP A 279 8.47 -8.65 -10.37
C ASP A 279 7.97 -9.94 -9.68
N THR A 280 7.56 -9.86 -8.40
CA THR A 280 6.90 -10.96 -7.68
C THR A 280 5.55 -11.32 -8.33
N LEU A 281 4.72 -10.34 -8.68
CA LEU A 281 3.45 -10.58 -9.38
C LEU A 281 3.67 -11.24 -10.75
N GLU A 282 4.71 -10.86 -11.49
CA GLU A 282 5.07 -11.52 -12.76
C GLU A 282 5.44 -13.00 -12.57
N VAL A 283 6.18 -13.32 -11.49
CA VAL A 283 6.46 -14.73 -11.13
C VAL A 283 5.16 -15.48 -10.83
N LEU A 284 4.23 -14.87 -10.09
CA LEU A 284 2.94 -15.48 -9.77
C LEU A 284 2.06 -15.69 -11.01
N ALA A 285 2.03 -14.71 -11.92
CA ALA A 285 1.28 -14.79 -13.18
C ALA A 285 1.83 -15.87 -14.13
N ALA A 286 3.10 -16.23 -14.00
CA ALA A 286 3.74 -17.28 -14.81
C ALA A 286 3.42 -18.71 -14.32
N TYR A 287 2.66 -18.89 -13.24
CA TYR A 287 2.23 -20.21 -12.80
C TYR A 287 1.17 -20.82 -13.71
N GLN A 288 1.26 -22.14 -13.88
CA GLN A 288 0.28 -22.97 -14.56
C GLN A 288 -0.46 -23.82 -13.52
N SER A 289 -1.62 -24.36 -13.87
CA SER A 289 -2.42 -25.18 -12.93
C SER A 289 -1.62 -26.35 -12.34
N SER A 290 -0.69 -26.93 -13.11
CA SER A 290 0.20 -28.01 -12.63
C SER A 290 1.17 -27.58 -11.53
N ASP A 291 1.41 -26.28 -11.37
CA ASP A 291 2.34 -25.74 -10.38
C ASP A 291 1.66 -25.54 -9.00
N LEU A 292 0.32 -25.58 -8.93
CA LEU A 292 -0.43 -25.29 -7.69
C LEU A 292 -0.21 -26.34 -6.60
N ASP A 293 0.07 -27.58 -6.97
CA ASP A 293 0.43 -28.66 -6.05
C ASP A 293 1.89 -28.55 -5.54
N GLY A 294 2.62 -27.55 -6.03
CA GLY A 294 3.99 -27.27 -5.63
C GLY A 294 4.10 -26.74 -4.19
N SER A 295 5.32 -26.82 -3.66
CA SER A 295 5.64 -26.28 -2.33
C SER A 295 6.87 -25.40 -2.39
N VAL A 296 6.86 -24.35 -1.57
CA VAL A 296 7.99 -23.45 -1.34
C VAL A 296 8.78 -23.96 -0.16
N THR A 297 10.08 -24.15 -0.35
CA THR A 297 10.99 -24.42 0.76
C THR A 297 11.32 -23.10 1.44
N VAL A 298 11.02 -22.96 2.73
CA VAL A 298 11.37 -21.78 3.54
C VAL A 298 12.65 -22.01 4.34
N ALA A 299 13.07 -21.00 5.09
CA ALA A 299 14.24 -21.11 5.95
C ALA A 299 14.04 -22.20 7.01
N GLY A 300 15.09 -22.97 7.30
CA GLY A 300 15.00 -24.15 8.16
C GLY A 300 14.56 -25.44 7.44
N GLY A 301 14.28 -25.37 6.13
CA GLY A 301 13.95 -26.54 5.31
C GLY A 301 12.50 -27.00 5.38
N GLU A 302 11.63 -26.25 6.07
CA GLU A 302 10.18 -26.48 6.03
C GLU A 302 9.67 -26.30 4.60
N SER A 303 8.80 -27.21 4.16
CA SER A 303 8.08 -27.15 2.88
C SER A 303 6.66 -26.64 3.14
N VAL A 304 6.28 -25.57 2.45
CA VAL A 304 4.99 -24.88 2.60
C VAL A 304 4.24 -24.93 1.27
N PRO A 305 2.96 -25.31 1.22
CA PRO A 305 2.19 -25.25 -0.02
C PRO A 305 2.25 -23.86 -0.67
N LEU A 306 2.31 -23.78 -2.00
CA LEU A 306 2.47 -22.51 -2.73
C LEU A 306 1.43 -21.45 -2.30
N LEU A 307 0.15 -21.84 -2.26
CA LEU A 307 -0.94 -20.92 -1.93
C LEU A 307 -0.86 -20.44 -0.47
N ASP A 308 -0.44 -21.30 0.46
CA ASP A 308 -0.22 -20.93 1.86
C ASP A 308 0.98 -19.99 2.02
N PHE A 309 2.00 -20.14 1.17
CA PHE A 309 3.14 -19.24 1.17
C PHE A 309 2.76 -17.82 0.71
N ILE A 310 1.81 -17.67 -0.22
CA ILE A 310 1.26 -16.34 -0.60
C ILE A 310 0.60 -15.66 0.62
N ASP A 311 -0.16 -16.40 1.42
CA ASP A 311 -0.74 -15.89 2.67
C ASP A 311 0.34 -15.49 3.68
N ARG A 312 1.40 -16.30 3.83
CA ARG A 312 2.55 -15.97 4.70
C ARG A 312 3.22 -14.66 4.29
N VAL A 313 3.37 -14.38 2.99
CA VAL A 313 3.94 -13.11 2.49
C VAL A 313 3.05 -11.92 2.87
N SER A 314 1.74 -12.08 2.74
CA SER A 314 0.77 -11.05 3.07
C SER A 314 0.81 -10.74 4.57
N ASN A 315 0.85 -11.77 5.41
CA ASN A 315 0.99 -11.62 6.87
C ASN A 315 2.31 -10.94 7.27
N HIS A 316 3.43 -11.35 6.65
CA HIS A 316 4.72 -10.71 6.87
C HIS A 316 4.71 -9.22 6.48
N THR A 317 4.01 -8.87 5.39
CA THR A 317 3.86 -7.47 4.94
C THR A 317 3.06 -6.66 5.96
N SER A 318 1.93 -7.18 6.44
CA SER A 318 1.12 -6.53 7.48
C SER A 318 1.85 -6.39 8.81
N TRP A 319 2.62 -7.39 9.21
CA TRP A 319 3.42 -7.35 10.43
C TRP A 319 4.46 -6.21 10.40
N HIS A 320 5.20 -6.07 9.29
CA HIS A 320 6.13 -4.95 9.13
C HIS A 320 5.42 -3.60 8.98
N ALA A 321 4.19 -3.56 8.46
CA ALA A 321 3.39 -2.34 8.48
C ALA A 321 3.10 -1.89 9.91
N ALA A 322 2.72 -2.81 10.80
CA ALA A 322 2.47 -2.52 12.23
C ALA A 322 3.69 -1.91 12.93
N GLN A 323 4.89 -2.37 12.59
CA GLN A 323 6.15 -1.84 13.13
C GLN A 323 6.38 -0.36 12.76
N LEU A 324 5.78 0.14 11.67
CA LEU A 324 5.90 1.54 11.21
C LEU A 324 4.82 2.47 11.77
N VAL A 325 3.70 1.93 12.27
CA VAL A 325 2.55 2.72 12.75
C VAL A 325 2.90 3.69 13.87
N PRO A 326 3.74 3.35 14.88
CA PRO A 326 4.08 4.30 15.94
C PRO A 326 4.81 5.55 15.44
N ALA A 327 5.58 5.47 14.36
CA ALA A 327 6.17 6.66 13.73
C ALA A 327 5.14 7.52 12.99
N SER A 328 3.98 6.94 12.64
CA SER A 328 2.92 7.61 11.91
C SER A 328 2.11 8.58 12.76
N SER A 329 2.00 8.32 14.07
CA SER A 329 1.31 9.24 14.99
C SER A 329 2.08 10.56 15.17
N ARG A 330 3.41 10.53 15.06
CA ARG A 330 4.27 11.74 15.15
C ARG A 330 4.15 12.66 13.94
N ALA A 331 3.71 12.16 12.79
CA ALA A 331 3.44 12.98 11.62
C ALA A 331 2.15 13.80 11.76
N ARG A 332 1.28 13.43 12.72
CA ARG A 332 0.00 14.09 12.96
C ARG A 332 0.22 15.41 13.69
N PRO A 333 -0.34 16.54 13.22
CA PRO A 333 -0.32 17.78 13.97
C PRO A 333 -0.91 17.58 15.38
N GLY A 334 -0.13 17.91 16.41
CA GLY A 334 -0.52 17.75 17.82
C GLY A 334 -0.22 16.37 18.43
N GLY A 335 0.48 15.47 17.73
CA GLY A 335 1.06 14.29 18.36
C GLY A 335 2.14 14.72 19.36
N ASP A 336 1.97 14.35 20.64
CA ASP A 336 2.98 14.59 21.67
C ASP A 336 4.32 13.97 21.27
N ARG A 337 5.40 14.72 21.46
CA ARG A 337 6.80 14.29 21.26
C ARG A 337 7.32 13.49 22.44
#